data_AF-A0AAD6HUH5-F1
#
_entry.id   AF-A0AAD6HUH5-F1
#
_cell.length_a   1.000
_cell.length_b   1.000
_cell.length_c   1.000
_cell.angle_alpha   90.00
_cell.angle_beta   90.00
_cell.angle_gamma   90.00
#
_symmetry.space_group_name_H-M   'P 1'
#
loop_
_entity.id
_entity.type
_entity.pdbx_description
1 polymer ?
#
loop_
_entity_poly.entity_id
_entity_poly.type
_entity_poly.pdbx_seq_one_letter_code
_entity_poly.pdbx_strand_id
1 'polypeptide(L)'
;MHTDLLQLRAPITVCAAYGATDWNITGSYAGRVSLFETVSGLSTVLKECGLTTISKAIDISIWDLTLSLGRNQKTKSTSVFFTAETDWLIFKHIRLAASTDSFTLGLVCQDDILSLTPLKKILSPYIKLNNTQAVVFLGAIDPAAFPAIESLASPRLAQRRNGFAVSSTIRLDTSALKLIKDMLQVEELIVAGMMTDTEFMLAVGLKAVHLFRDSITMSGSFVVESRPGSGTFIGFQANFLLFFPSVSKSSFQAEAAFGLNLENYGMQLRLAVPSTLPNIFGIEGVELANIAVEATFNPAQGPVPTQFGFSGAIRLASVNDLRSSINVRFSEGNPANSYLKGSIDHLNVPQLIHAFARNIPRSAVVDSLVSNDGLDLRRIAIEIVPHDMVGVDGSPLKQRIYFEADMSLGMIGSAPPTCNI
;
A
#
# COMPACT_ATOMS: atom_id res chain seq x y z
N MET A 1 46.53 8.67 -13.94
CA MET A 1 45.82 7.60 -13.22
C MET A 1 46.86 6.60 -12.76
N HIS A 2 47.22 6.63 -11.48
CA HIS A 2 48.06 5.59 -10.90
C HIS A 2 47.17 4.40 -10.58
N THR A 3 47.33 3.31 -11.33
CA THR A 3 46.89 1.98 -10.91
C THR A 3 47.88 1.50 -9.85
N ASP A 4 47.61 1.84 -8.59
CA ASP A 4 48.24 1.13 -7.48
C ASP A 4 47.69 -0.30 -7.51
N LEU A 5 48.51 -1.22 -7.98
CA LEU A 5 48.26 -2.65 -7.87
C LEU A 5 48.21 -2.97 -6.37
N LEU A 6 47.01 -3.27 -5.86
CA LEU A 6 46.80 -3.84 -4.53
C LEU A 6 47.78 -5.00 -4.31
N GLN A 7 48.83 -4.77 -3.53
CA GLN A 7 49.74 -5.82 -3.09
C GLN A 7 49.04 -6.66 -2.03
N LEU A 8 48.38 -7.73 -2.49
CA LEU A 8 47.76 -8.72 -1.63
C LEU A 8 48.87 -9.49 -0.89
N ARG A 9 48.93 -9.36 0.44
CA ARG A 9 50.00 -9.93 1.29
C ARG A 9 49.76 -11.39 1.70
N ALA A 10 48.60 -11.97 1.34
CA ALA A 10 48.21 -13.33 1.68
C ALA A 10 48.11 -14.23 0.42
N PRO A 11 48.32 -15.55 0.54
CA PRO A 11 48.21 -16.47 -0.59
C PRO A 11 46.80 -16.46 -1.20
N ILE A 12 46.74 -16.47 -2.53
CA ILE A 12 45.50 -16.48 -3.32
C ILE A 12 45.38 -17.86 -3.97
N THR A 13 44.22 -18.49 -3.84
CA THR A 13 43.91 -19.71 -4.62
C THR A 13 43.08 -19.30 -5.83
N VAL A 14 43.45 -19.74 -7.03
CA VAL A 14 42.71 -19.42 -8.27
C VAL A 14 42.41 -20.71 -9.04
N CYS A 15 41.15 -20.87 -9.46
CA CYS A 15 40.70 -21.93 -10.34
C CYS A 15 40.01 -21.31 -11.56
N ALA A 16 40.30 -21.83 -12.75
CA ALA A 16 39.69 -21.36 -13.99
C ALA A 16 39.09 -22.53 -14.76
N ALA A 17 37.86 -22.35 -15.23
CA ALA A 17 37.14 -23.28 -16.09
C ALA A 17 36.80 -22.57 -17.40
N TYR A 18 37.13 -23.22 -18.53
CA TYR A 18 36.92 -22.68 -19.87
C TYR A 18 36.07 -23.66 -20.67
N GLY A 19 34.90 -23.20 -21.13
CA GLY A 19 34.06 -23.87 -22.11
C GLY A 19 34.17 -23.22 -23.49
N ALA A 20 33.54 -23.82 -24.50
CA ALA A 20 33.56 -23.32 -25.87
C ALA A 20 32.86 -21.96 -26.04
N THR A 21 31.94 -21.62 -25.12
CA THR A 21 31.13 -20.40 -25.22
C THR A 21 31.04 -19.61 -23.92
N ASP A 22 31.82 -20.01 -22.92
CA ASP A 22 31.74 -19.50 -21.56
C ASP A 22 33.07 -19.72 -20.84
N TRP A 23 33.41 -18.82 -19.92
CA TRP A 23 34.51 -19.04 -19.00
C TRP A 23 34.14 -18.52 -17.62
N ASN A 24 34.68 -19.18 -16.60
CA ASN A 24 34.53 -18.79 -15.20
C ASN A 24 35.89 -18.87 -14.50
N ILE A 25 36.28 -17.80 -13.82
CA ILE A 25 37.50 -17.72 -13.01
C ILE A 25 37.08 -17.45 -11.58
N THR A 26 37.43 -18.35 -10.66
CA THR A 26 37.16 -18.20 -9.22
C THR A 26 38.47 -18.06 -8.47
N GLY A 27 38.53 -17.12 -7.53
CA GLY A 27 39.68 -16.98 -6.63
C GLY A 27 39.26 -16.64 -5.21
N SER A 28 40.08 -17.03 -4.24
CA SER A 28 39.84 -16.77 -2.81
C SER A 28 41.03 -16.05 -2.17
N TYR A 29 40.72 -15.11 -1.28
CA TYR A 29 41.68 -14.28 -0.56
C TYR A 29 41.25 -14.12 0.91
N ALA A 30 42.09 -14.58 1.83
CA ALA A 30 41.79 -14.57 3.27
C ALA A 30 42.09 -13.24 3.98
N GLY A 31 42.72 -12.27 3.30
CA GLY A 31 43.06 -10.99 3.93
C GLY A 31 41.89 -9.99 3.94
N ARG A 32 42.07 -8.89 4.69
CA ARG A 32 41.11 -7.78 4.74
C ARG A 32 41.33 -6.81 3.58
N VAL A 33 40.26 -6.39 2.91
CA VAL A 33 40.27 -5.36 1.84
C VAL A 33 39.09 -4.40 1.97
N SER A 34 39.19 -3.23 1.35
CA SER A 34 38.06 -2.30 1.22
C SER A 34 37.18 -2.68 0.04
N LEU A 35 35.86 -2.75 0.27
CA LEU A 35 34.91 -3.05 -0.79
C LEU A 35 34.84 -1.93 -1.84
N PHE A 36 35.06 -0.68 -1.44
CA PHE A 36 35.07 0.47 -2.36
C PHE A 36 36.22 0.42 -3.37
N GLU A 37 37.37 -0.10 -2.97
CA GLU A 37 38.50 -0.31 -3.86
C GLU A 37 38.25 -1.46 -4.85
N THR A 38 37.39 -2.41 -4.45
CA THR A 38 37.09 -3.63 -5.22
C THR A 38 35.97 -3.40 -6.24
N VAL A 39 35.03 -2.49 -5.96
CA VAL A 39 33.79 -2.32 -6.74
C VAL A 39 33.57 -0.85 -7.09
N SER A 40 33.92 -0.47 -8.32
CA SER A 40 33.63 0.86 -8.84
C SER A 40 32.10 1.06 -8.97
N GLY A 41 31.58 2.20 -8.49
CA GLY A 41 30.15 2.55 -8.57
C GLY A 41 29.29 2.13 -7.37
N LEU A 42 29.85 1.41 -6.38
CA LEU A 42 29.17 1.07 -5.13
C LEU A 42 28.59 2.30 -4.42
N SER A 43 29.30 3.43 -4.46
CA SER A 43 28.87 4.69 -3.86
C SER A 43 27.52 5.18 -4.39
N THR A 44 27.24 5.01 -5.68
CA THR A 44 25.98 5.40 -6.31
C THR A 44 24.84 4.52 -5.80
N VAL A 45 25.06 3.20 -5.80
CA VAL A 45 24.07 2.22 -5.33
C VAL A 45 23.71 2.46 -3.86
N LEU A 46 24.70 2.68 -3.01
CA LEU A 46 24.46 2.97 -1.59
C LEU A 46 23.71 4.29 -1.40
N LYS A 47 24.02 5.34 -2.18
CA LYS A 47 23.31 6.63 -2.09
C LYS A 47 21.84 6.51 -2.48
N GLU A 48 21.52 5.67 -3.46
CA GLU A 48 20.17 5.50 -3.99
C GLU A 48 19.32 4.48 -3.21
N CYS A 49 19.87 3.82 -2.19
CA CYS A 49 19.14 2.78 -1.45
C CYS A 49 17.99 3.32 -0.58
N GLY A 50 17.99 4.63 -0.28
CA GLY A 50 16.95 5.30 0.51
C GLY A 50 17.13 5.22 2.03
N LEU A 51 18.27 4.73 2.53
CA LEU A 51 18.62 4.70 3.96
C LEU A 51 19.86 5.54 4.25
N THR A 52 19.69 6.65 4.97
CA THR A 52 20.78 7.58 5.28
C THR A 52 21.92 6.91 6.04
N THR A 53 21.62 5.97 6.95
CA THR A 53 22.62 5.21 7.72
C THR A 53 23.56 4.44 6.79
N ILE A 54 23.02 3.79 5.77
CA ILE A 54 23.79 3.03 4.78
C ILE A 54 24.54 3.99 3.83
N SER A 55 23.86 5.02 3.31
CA SER A 55 24.45 5.98 2.38
C SER A 55 25.66 6.72 2.95
N LYS A 56 25.74 6.88 4.28
CA LYS A 56 26.86 7.55 4.97
C LYS A 56 27.98 6.60 5.39
N ALA A 57 27.71 5.31 5.50
CA ALA A 57 28.67 4.32 5.99
C ALA A 57 29.54 3.78 4.83
N ILE A 58 30.48 4.61 4.38
CA ILE A 58 31.31 4.35 3.18
C ILE A 58 32.60 3.56 3.46
N ASP A 59 32.89 3.19 4.71
CA ASP A 59 34.05 2.35 5.01
C ASP A 59 33.59 0.91 5.26
N ILE A 60 33.68 0.09 4.21
CA ILE A 60 33.23 -1.30 4.22
C ILE A 60 34.44 -2.20 4.10
N SER A 61 34.86 -2.75 5.23
CA SER A 61 35.88 -3.78 5.29
C SER A 61 35.28 -5.16 5.03
N ILE A 62 35.95 -5.95 4.21
CA ILE A 62 35.60 -7.35 3.96
C ILE A 62 36.83 -8.26 4.10
N TRP A 63 36.61 -9.51 4.47
CA TRP A 63 37.65 -10.55 4.53
C TRP A 63 37.09 -11.92 4.16
N ASP A 64 37.96 -12.93 4.02
CA ASP A 64 37.61 -14.25 3.51
C ASP A 64 36.85 -14.20 2.16
N LEU A 65 37.33 -13.30 1.29
CA LEU A 65 36.74 -13.01 0.00
C LEU A 65 36.88 -14.21 -0.95
N THR A 66 35.77 -14.63 -1.54
CA THR A 66 35.76 -15.49 -2.73
C THR A 66 35.11 -14.74 -3.88
N LEU A 67 35.88 -14.48 -4.94
CA LEU A 67 35.48 -13.77 -6.15
C LEU A 67 35.34 -14.77 -7.30
N SER A 68 34.31 -14.62 -8.13
CA SER A 68 34.10 -15.34 -9.38
C SER A 68 33.78 -14.37 -10.51
N LEU A 69 34.45 -14.53 -11.64
CA LEU A 69 34.28 -13.74 -12.85
C LEU A 69 33.82 -14.68 -13.96
N GLY A 70 32.62 -14.44 -14.47
CA GLY A 70 32.03 -15.23 -15.54
C GLY A 70 31.82 -14.39 -16.80
N ARG A 71 32.00 -14.99 -17.98
CA ARG A 71 31.58 -14.38 -19.25
C ARG A 71 30.94 -15.41 -20.14
N ASN A 72 29.78 -15.06 -20.68
CA ASN A 72 29.12 -15.84 -21.73
C ASN A 72 29.40 -15.17 -23.08
N GLN A 73 30.06 -15.89 -23.99
CA GLN A 73 30.45 -15.38 -25.30
C GLN A 73 29.26 -15.24 -26.26
N LYS A 74 28.20 -16.04 -26.11
CA LYS A 74 27.01 -15.96 -26.97
C LYS A 74 26.19 -14.70 -26.71
N THR A 75 25.97 -14.38 -25.44
CA THR A 75 25.19 -13.21 -25.01
C THR A 75 26.05 -11.96 -24.81
N LYS A 76 27.39 -12.11 -24.84
CA LYS A 76 28.38 -11.09 -24.44
C LYS A 76 28.22 -10.60 -22.99
N SER A 77 27.44 -11.29 -22.16
CA SER A 77 27.22 -10.89 -20.77
C SER A 77 28.44 -11.24 -19.92
N THR A 78 28.88 -10.28 -19.10
CA THR A 78 29.90 -10.48 -18.07
C THR A 78 29.24 -10.38 -16.71
N SER A 79 29.57 -11.29 -15.81
CA SER A 79 29.06 -11.32 -14.45
C SER A 79 30.20 -11.36 -13.46
N VAL A 80 30.09 -10.55 -12.42
CA VAL A 80 30.98 -10.57 -11.26
C VAL A 80 30.17 -11.07 -10.08
N PHE A 81 30.70 -12.06 -9.39
CA PHE A 81 30.14 -12.59 -8.16
C PHE A 81 31.19 -12.56 -7.08
N PHE A 82 30.88 -12.09 -5.87
CA PHE A 82 31.73 -12.40 -4.73
C PHE A 82 30.92 -12.65 -3.47
N THR A 83 31.56 -13.34 -2.53
CA THR A 83 31.08 -13.55 -1.17
C THR A 83 32.22 -13.28 -0.19
N ALA A 84 31.93 -12.63 0.94
CA ALA A 84 32.92 -12.26 1.93
C ALA A 84 32.26 -12.02 3.30
N GLU A 85 33.02 -12.15 4.37
CA GLU A 85 32.62 -11.72 5.71
C GLU A 85 32.87 -10.22 5.88
N THR A 86 32.13 -9.57 6.78
CA THR A 86 32.22 -8.14 7.08
C THR A 86 31.84 -7.85 8.54
N ASP A 87 32.28 -6.69 9.04
CA ASP A 87 31.82 -6.07 10.30
C ASP A 87 31.07 -4.75 10.02
N TRP A 88 30.60 -4.56 8.78
CA TRP A 88 29.95 -3.33 8.36
C TRP A 88 28.55 -3.17 8.97
N LEU A 89 28.40 -2.13 9.80
CA LEU A 89 27.16 -1.78 10.49
C LEU A 89 26.61 -2.96 11.33
N ILE A 90 25.55 -3.60 10.84
CA ILE A 90 24.84 -4.72 11.47
C ILE A 90 24.93 -5.99 10.62
N PHE A 91 25.82 -6.01 9.64
CA PHE A 91 25.97 -7.12 8.71
C PHE A 91 27.21 -7.91 9.07
N LYS A 92 27.11 -9.23 8.94
CA LYS A 92 28.25 -10.15 9.12
C LYS A 92 28.78 -10.71 7.81
N HIS A 93 27.94 -10.75 6.78
CA HIS A 93 28.27 -11.38 5.52
C HIS A 93 27.70 -10.58 4.35
N ILE A 94 28.49 -10.48 3.27
CA ILE A 94 28.14 -9.77 2.04
C ILE A 94 28.27 -10.70 0.86
N ARG A 95 27.30 -10.62 -0.06
CA ARG A 95 27.29 -11.30 -1.34
C ARG A 95 27.00 -10.30 -2.44
N LEU A 96 27.93 -10.10 -3.36
CA LEU A 96 27.71 -9.26 -4.54
C LEU A 96 27.44 -10.12 -5.76
N ALA A 97 26.43 -9.73 -6.53
CA ALA A 97 26.19 -10.19 -7.89
C ALA A 97 25.99 -8.96 -8.79
N ALA A 98 26.86 -8.78 -9.78
CA ALA A 98 26.78 -7.70 -10.74
C ALA A 98 26.89 -8.23 -12.17
N SER A 99 26.14 -7.61 -13.07
CA SER A 99 26.24 -7.79 -14.51
C SER A 99 26.29 -6.42 -15.19
N THR A 100 26.34 -6.39 -16.53
CA THR A 100 26.36 -5.13 -17.29
C THR A 100 25.22 -4.19 -16.93
N ASP A 101 24.02 -4.72 -16.63
CA ASP A 101 22.80 -3.92 -16.42
C ASP A 101 22.18 -4.07 -15.02
N SER A 102 22.81 -4.84 -14.13
CA SER A 102 22.25 -5.14 -12.82
C SER A 102 23.32 -5.16 -11.74
N PHE A 103 22.98 -4.63 -10.57
CA PHE A 103 23.82 -4.68 -9.39
C PHE A 103 23.00 -5.10 -8.19
N THR A 104 23.47 -6.13 -7.49
CA THR A 104 22.83 -6.62 -6.27
C THR A 104 23.89 -6.90 -5.20
N LEU A 105 23.70 -6.31 -4.02
CA LEU A 105 24.52 -6.53 -2.83
C LEU A 105 23.63 -7.14 -1.74
N GLY A 106 23.69 -8.46 -1.62
CA GLY A 106 23.06 -9.21 -0.54
C GLY A 106 23.86 -9.10 0.76
N LEU A 107 23.14 -8.98 1.87
CA LEU A 107 23.64 -8.68 3.20
C LEU A 107 22.96 -9.59 4.22
N VAL A 108 23.74 -10.26 5.07
CA VAL A 108 23.20 -11.07 6.17
C VAL A 108 23.34 -10.30 7.48
N CYS A 109 22.22 -10.09 8.17
CA CYS A 109 22.21 -9.34 9.41
C CYS A 109 22.74 -10.21 10.57
N GLN A 110 23.53 -9.61 11.46
CA GLN A 110 23.88 -10.17 12.76
C GLN A 110 23.07 -9.53 13.90
N ASP A 111 22.62 -8.28 13.71
CA ASP A 111 21.82 -7.52 14.66
C ASP A 111 20.45 -7.10 14.09
N ASP A 112 19.71 -6.32 14.88
CA ASP A 112 18.37 -5.81 14.58
C ASP A 112 18.36 -4.85 13.37
N ILE A 113 17.74 -5.27 12.27
CA ILE A 113 17.61 -4.49 11.02
C ILE A 113 16.90 -3.15 11.19
N LEU A 114 16.03 -3.02 12.19
CA LEU A 114 15.32 -1.78 12.44
C LEU A 114 16.28 -0.66 12.88
N SER A 115 17.46 -1.00 13.41
CA SER A 115 18.48 -0.01 13.77
C SER A 115 18.98 0.85 12.60
N LEU A 116 18.76 0.43 11.36
CA LEU A 116 19.14 1.19 10.18
C LEU A 116 18.17 2.33 9.84
N THR A 117 16.97 2.34 10.43
CA THR A 117 15.91 3.32 10.16
C THR A 117 15.49 4.08 11.43
N PRO A 118 15.13 5.38 11.33
CA PRO A 118 14.59 6.14 12.46
C PRO A 118 13.26 5.55 12.99
N LEU A 119 12.60 4.70 12.20
CA LEU A 119 11.36 4.02 12.57
C LEU A 119 11.54 2.97 13.67
N LYS A 120 12.78 2.62 14.06
CA LYS A 120 13.06 1.65 15.14
C LYS A 120 12.21 1.88 16.38
N LYS A 121 12.18 3.12 16.89
CA LYS A 121 11.48 3.46 18.13
C LYS A 121 9.99 3.17 18.06
N ILE A 122 9.41 3.30 16.87
CA ILE A 122 7.98 3.08 16.62
C ILE A 122 7.71 1.58 16.43
N LEU A 123 8.56 0.87 15.69
CA LEU A 123 8.31 -0.52 15.29
C LEU A 123 8.82 -1.58 16.28
N SER A 124 9.96 -1.34 16.95
CA SER A 124 10.59 -2.31 17.85
C SER A 124 9.76 -2.76 19.05
N PRO A 125 8.79 -1.96 19.58
CA PRO A 125 7.89 -2.45 20.61
C PRO A 125 6.91 -3.52 20.12
N TYR A 126 6.64 -3.58 18.81
CA TYR A 126 5.58 -4.42 18.24
C TYR A 126 6.11 -5.57 17.39
N ILE A 127 7.25 -5.36 16.72
CA ILE A 127 7.81 -6.31 15.77
C ILE A 127 9.22 -6.69 16.18
N LYS A 128 9.46 -8.00 16.23
CA LYS A 128 10.80 -8.56 16.32
C LYS A 128 11.11 -9.32 15.03
N LEU A 129 12.16 -8.88 14.35
CA LEU A 129 12.63 -9.44 13.08
C LEU A 129 13.82 -10.36 13.33
N ASN A 130 13.69 -11.61 12.91
CA ASN A 130 14.71 -12.64 13.08
C ASN A 130 15.15 -13.21 11.72
N ASN A 131 16.34 -13.83 11.69
CA ASN A 131 16.89 -14.47 10.48
C ASN A 131 16.90 -13.53 9.26
N THR A 132 17.19 -12.25 9.52
CA THR A 132 17.02 -11.19 8.53
C THR A 132 18.14 -11.19 7.50
N GLN A 133 17.74 -11.17 6.24
CA GLN A 133 18.61 -10.92 5.10
C GLN A 133 18.12 -9.66 4.39
N ALA A 134 19.05 -8.91 3.82
CA ALA A 134 18.75 -7.68 3.13
C ALA A 134 19.52 -7.58 1.82
N VAL A 135 19.05 -6.72 0.93
CA VAL A 135 19.65 -6.51 -0.38
C VAL A 135 19.61 -5.03 -0.72
N VAL A 136 20.76 -4.48 -1.11
CA VAL A 136 20.84 -3.22 -1.82
C VAL A 136 20.87 -3.52 -3.32
N PHE A 137 20.04 -2.87 -4.13
CA PHE A 137 19.98 -3.15 -5.56
C PHE A 137 19.86 -1.89 -6.42
N LEU A 138 20.35 -2.01 -7.65
CA LEU A 138 20.18 -1.08 -8.77
C LEU A 138 19.90 -1.92 -10.03
N GLY A 139 18.81 -1.61 -10.72
CA GLY A 139 18.22 -2.44 -11.78
C GLY A 139 17.10 -3.35 -11.26
N ALA A 140 16.84 -4.44 -11.98
CA ALA A 140 15.94 -5.49 -11.48
C ALA A 140 16.63 -6.28 -10.35
N ILE A 141 15.89 -6.60 -9.29
CA ILE A 141 16.39 -7.46 -8.20
C ILE A 141 16.73 -8.83 -8.79
N ASP A 142 17.96 -9.29 -8.61
CA ASP A 142 18.35 -10.67 -8.91
C ASP A 142 17.73 -11.62 -7.86
N PRO A 143 16.77 -12.49 -8.24
CA PRO A 143 16.14 -13.41 -7.31
C PRO A 143 17.14 -14.41 -6.69
N ALA A 144 18.26 -14.70 -7.35
CA ALA A 144 19.29 -15.62 -6.86
C ALA A 144 20.25 -15.00 -5.84
N ALA A 145 20.30 -13.66 -5.77
CA ALA A 145 20.98 -12.90 -4.75
C ALA A 145 20.11 -12.68 -3.50
N PHE A 146 18.82 -13.01 -3.60
CA PHE A 146 17.85 -13.01 -2.51
C PHE A 146 17.66 -14.43 -1.96
N PRO A 147 17.39 -14.63 -0.66
CA PRO A 147 16.72 -15.84 -0.20
C PRO A 147 15.34 -15.96 -0.88
N ALA A 148 14.75 -17.15 -0.91
CA ALA A 148 13.44 -17.35 -1.51
C ALA A 148 12.41 -16.39 -0.89
N ILE A 149 12.09 -15.31 -1.61
CA ILE A 149 10.95 -14.46 -1.28
C ILE A 149 9.72 -15.28 -1.63
N GLU A 150 8.96 -15.73 -0.63
CA GLU A 150 7.58 -16.11 -0.89
C GLU A 150 6.84 -14.88 -1.39
N SER A 151 6.73 -14.77 -2.72
CA SER A 151 5.95 -13.78 -3.47
C SER A 151 5.91 -12.39 -2.81
N LEU A 152 6.77 -11.46 -3.26
CA LEU A 152 6.49 -10.02 -3.19
C LEU A 152 5.20 -9.77 -3.99
N ALA A 153 4.06 -10.00 -3.36
CA ALA A 153 2.76 -9.87 -3.99
C ALA A 153 2.34 -8.40 -4.17
N SER A 154 3.14 -7.45 -3.66
CA SER A 154 2.89 -6.01 -3.84
C SER A 154 3.41 -5.54 -5.21
N PRO A 155 2.52 -5.17 -6.15
CA PRO A 155 2.91 -4.71 -7.49
C PRO A 155 3.76 -3.43 -7.45
N ARG A 156 3.59 -2.60 -6.42
CA ARG A 156 4.37 -1.36 -6.24
C ARG A 156 5.83 -1.63 -5.87
N LEU A 157 6.09 -2.68 -5.10
CA LEU A 157 7.46 -3.06 -4.69
C LEU A 157 8.22 -3.71 -5.86
N ALA A 158 7.54 -4.55 -6.66
CA ALA A 158 8.11 -5.18 -7.84
C ALA A 158 8.48 -4.21 -8.98
N GLN A 159 7.96 -2.98 -8.95
CA GLN A 159 8.24 -1.95 -9.96
C GLN A 159 9.47 -1.09 -9.65
N ARG A 160 10.00 -1.11 -8.42
CA ARG A 160 11.19 -0.30 -8.10
C ARG A 160 12.43 -0.86 -8.82
N ARG A 161 13.25 0.07 -9.32
CA ARG A 161 14.51 -0.23 -10.01
C ARG A 161 15.73 0.00 -9.12
N ASN A 162 15.52 0.42 -7.88
CA ASN A 162 16.57 0.64 -6.89
C ASN A 162 15.95 0.68 -5.48
N GLY A 163 16.75 0.36 -4.48
CA GLY A 163 16.35 0.47 -3.08
C GLY A 163 17.03 -0.51 -2.15
N PHE A 164 16.46 -0.61 -0.94
CA PHE A 164 16.83 -1.56 0.09
C PHE A 164 15.66 -2.51 0.37
N ALA A 165 15.86 -3.78 0.05
CA ALA A 165 14.87 -4.83 0.26
C ALA A 165 15.29 -5.74 1.42
N VAL A 166 14.32 -6.30 2.13
CA VAL A 166 14.53 -7.12 3.33
C VAL A 166 13.66 -8.36 3.26
N SER A 167 14.18 -9.51 3.65
CA SER A 167 13.40 -10.68 4.03
C SER A 167 13.74 -11.08 5.47
N SER A 168 12.72 -11.43 6.23
CA SER A 168 12.85 -11.71 7.65
C SER A 168 11.73 -12.64 8.12
N THR A 169 11.86 -13.12 9.34
CA THR A 169 10.79 -13.82 10.05
C THR A 169 10.24 -12.91 11.16
N ILE A 170 8.93 -12.66 11.15
CA ILE A 170 8.21 -11.98 12.23
C ILE A 170 7.60 -13.05 13.14
N ARG A 171 7.90 -12.99 14.44
CA ARG A 171 7.20 -13.80 15.44
C ARG A 171 5.91 -13.13 15.86
N LEU A 172 4.80 -13.84 15.76
CA LEU A 172 3.45 -13.38 16.11
C LEU A 172 3.04 -13.77 17.53
N ASP A 173 3.90 -14.47 18.28
CA ASP A 173 3.66 -14.87 19.67
C ASP A 173 3.78 -13.72 20.68
N THR A 174 3.96 -12.48 20.22
CA THR A 174 4.00 -11.28 21.06
C THR A 174 2.59 -10.81 21.42
N SER A 175 2.41 -10.23 22.60
CA SER A 175 1.10 -9.76 23.08
C SER A 175 0.44 -8.76 22.13
N ALA A 176 1.23 -7.89 21.49
CA ALA A 176 0.74 -6.92 20.53
C ALA A 176 0.20 -7.58 19.26
N LEU A 177 0.86 -8.61 18.72
CA LEU A 177 0.47 -9.25 17.45
C LEU A 177 -0.42 -10.48 17.65
N LYS A 178 -0.88 -10.75 18.87
CA LYS A 178 -1.67 -11.94 19.21
C LYS A 178 -2.93 -12.09 18.36
N LEU A 179 -3.62 -11.00 18.04
CA LEU A 179 -4.80 -11.03 17.17
C LEU A 179 -4.47 -11.57 15.77
N ILE A 180 -3.33 -11.16 15.22
CA ILE A 180 -2.83 -11.57 13.91
C ILE A 180 -2.46 -13.06 13.96
N LYS A 181 -1.83 -13.52 15.06
CA LYS A 181 -1.58 -14.94 15.34
C LYS A 181 -2.88 -15.75 15.34
N ASP A 182 -3.89 -15.29 16.08
CA ASP A 182 -5.16 -16.01 16.24
C ASP A 182 -5.93 -16.12 14.91
N MET A 183 -5.85 -15.08 14.05
CA MET A 183 -6.47 -15.09 12.72
C MET A 183 -5.78 -16.04 11.73
N LEU A 184 -4.45 -16.06 11.70
CA LEU A 184 -3.69 -16.86 10.74
C LEU A 184 -3.43 -18.28 11.21
N GLN A 185 -3.56 -18.53 12.52
CA GLN A 185 -3.21 -19.81 13.15
C GLN A 185 -1.74 -20.21 12.92
N VAL A 186 -0.84 -19.22 12.81
CA VAL A 186 0.61 -19.43 12.66
C VAL A 186 1.39 -18.66 13.72
N GLU A 187 2.51 -19.22 14.15
CA GLU A 187 3.37 -18.58 15.17
C GLU A 187 4.35 -17.56 14.58
N GLU A 188 4.76 -17.79 13.34
CA GLU A 188 5.76 -16.99 12.65
C GLU A 188 5.34 -16.75 11.20
N LEU A 189 5.74 -15.59 10.66
CA LEU A 189 5.54 -15.23 9.26
C LEU A 189 6.88 -14.95 8.62
N ILE A 190 7.17 -15.64 7.51
CA ILE A 190 8.25 -15.26 6.62
C ILE A 190 7.75 -14.12 5.76
N VAL A 191 8.37 -12.95 5.88
CA VAL A 191 7.97 -11.73 5.20
C VAL A 191 9.12 -11.19 4.36
N ALA A 192 8.77 -10.44 3.31
CA ALA A 192 9.73 -9.70 2.51
C ALA A 192 9.15 -8.36 2.07
N GLY A 193 10.01 -7.36 1.89
CA GLY A 193 9.57 -6.06 1.46
C GLY A 193 10.71 -5.07 1.34
N MET A 194 10.42 -3.78 1.52
CA MET A 194 11.38 -2.70 1.36
C MET A 194 11.39 -1.76 2.54
N MET A 195 12.54 -1.12 2.74
CA MET A 195 12.78 -0.19 3.84
C MET A 195 13.51 1.05 3.32
N THR A 196 13.12 2.22 3.82
CA THR A 196 13.77 3.52 3.65
C THR A 196 13.78 4.26 4.99
N ASP A 197 14.32 5.48 5.03
CA ASP A 197 14.27 6.32 6.23
C ASP A 197 12.83 6.68 6.65
N THR A 198 11.89 6.74 5.71
CA THR A 198 10.52 7.20 5.96
C THR A 198 9.46 6.13 5.73
N GLU A 199 9.83 5.02 5.09
CA GLU A 199 8.92 3.95 4.70
C GLU A 199 9.45 2.60 5.17
N PHE A 200 8.60 1.83 5.83
CA PHE A 200 8.88 0.42 6.13
C PHE A 200 7.68 -0.39 5.66
N MET A 201 7.90 -1.28 4.69
CA MET A 201 6.88 -2.14 4.11
C MET A 201 7.37 -3.59 4.07
N LEU A 202 6.74 -4.50 4.81
CA LEU A 202 7.01 -5.94 4.76
C LEU A 202 5.73 -6.69 4.41
N ALA A 203 5.82 -7.66 3.50
CA ALA A 203 4.69 -8.44 3.02
C ALA A 203 4.93 -9.94 2.87
N VAL A 204 3.88 -10.74 3.05
CA VAL A 204 3.84 -12.17 2.73
C VAL A 204 2.56 -12.49 1.98
N GLY A 205 2.65 -13.14 0.83
CA GLY A 205 1.48 -13.62 0.10
C GLY A 205 0.76 -14.72 0.88
N LEU A 206 -0.44 -14.44 1.40
CA LEU A 206 -1.28 -15.42 2.06
C LEU A 206 -2.11 -16.18 1.03
N LYS A 207 -1.95 -17.51 0.99
CA LYS A 207 -2.82 -18.40 0.20
C LYS A 207 -4.13 -18.60 0.96
N ALA A 208 -5.16 -17.83 0.61
CA ALA A 208 -6.55 -18.00 1.05
C ALA A 208 -6.77 -18.13 2.57
N VAL A 209 -7.05 -17.02 3.27
CA VAL A 209 -7.62 -17.08 4.63
C VAL A 209 -9.14 -17.17 4.52
N HIS A 210 -9.72 -18.20 5.15
CA HIS A 210 -11.16 -18.42 5.19
C HIS A 210 -11.75 -17.72 6.41
N LEU A 211 -12.55 -16.66 6.20
CA LEU A 211 -13.31 -16.02 7.26
C LEU A 211 -14.79 -16.45 7.21
N PHE A 212 -15.42 -16.55 8.39
CA PHE A 212 -16.84 -16.90 8.54
C PHE A 212 -17.26 -18.20 7.84
N ARG A 213 -16.60 -19.33 8.18
CA ARG A 213 -16.92 -20.66 7.64
C ARG A 213 -16.93 -20.66 6.10
N ASP A 214 -15.82 -20.24 5.51
CA ASP A 214 -15.55 -20.26 4.06
C ASP A 214 -16.34 -19.27 3.20
N SER A 215 -17.17 -18.41 3.81
CA SER A 215 -17.96 -17.42 3.07
C SER A 215 -17.10 -16.33 2.42
N ILE A 216 -15.90 -16.09 2.95
CA ILE A 216 -14.97 -15.08 2.45
C ILE A 216 -13.59 -15.73 2.29
N THR A 217 -13.09 -15.75 1.06
CA THR A 217 -11.71 -16.15 0.74
C THR A 217 -10.84 -14.91 0.59
N MET A 218 -9.83 -14.76 1.44
CA MET A 218 -8.87 -13.66 1.38
C MET A 218 -7.58 -14.08 0.68
N SER A 219 -7.27 -13.45 -0.45
CA SER A 219 -5.93 -13.46 -1.04
C SER A 219 -5.30 -12.10 -0.81
N GLY A 220 -4.23 -12.05 -0.04
CA GLY A 220 -3.67 -10.79 0.42
C GLY A 220 -2.24 -10.88 0.90
N SER A 221 -1.76 -9.77 1.44
CA SER A 221 -0.46 -9.67 2.06
C SER A 221 -0.60 -9.26 3.52
N PHE A 222 0.23 -9.83 4.41
CA PHE A 222 0.56 -9.11 5.64
C PHE A 222 1.24 -7.79 5.25
N VAL A 223 1.02 -6.70 5.97
CA VAL A 223 1.66 -5.42 5.73
C VAL A 223 2.00 -4.77 7.06
N VAL A 224 3.28 -4.48 7.24
CA VAL A 224 3.74 -3.45 8.18
C VAL A 224 3.87 -2.20 7.34
N GLU A 225 3.15 -1.13 7.62
CA GLU A 225 3.27 0.14 6.89
C GLU A 225 3.53 1.26 7.89
N SER A 226 4.57 2.03 7.64
CA SER A 226 4.76 3.33 8.29
C SER A 226 5.08 4.32 7.18
N ARG A 227 4.18 5.28 6.90
CA ARG A 227 4.46 6.36 5.95
C ARG A 227 3.99 7.71 6.50
N PRO A 228 4.64 8.83 6.13
CA PRO A 228 4.17 10.16 6.48
C PRO A 228 2.73 10.38 5.97
N GLY A 229 1.81 10.73 6.87
CA GLY A 229 0.41 11.06 6.55
C GLY A 229 -0.59 9.89 6.57
N SER A 230 -0.14 8.63 6.61
CA SER A 230 -1.03 7.45 6.68
C SER A 230 -1.00 6.71 8.02
N GLY A 231 -0.15 7.19 8.94
CA GLY A 231 0.14 6.59 10.23
C GLY A 231 0.98 5.32 10.14
N THR A 232 1.12 4.64 11.29
CA THR A 232 1.78 3.33 11.38
C THR A 232 0.76 2.23 11.62
N PHE A 233 0.75 1.25 10.73
CA PHE A 233 -0.20 0.15 10.68
C PHE A 233 0.53 -1.19 10.62
N ILE A 234 0.04 -2.18 11.37
CA ILE A 234 0.53 -3.56 11.32
C ILE A 234 -0.67 -4.49 11.15
N GLY A 235 -0.77 -5.18 10.03
CA GLY A 235 -1.91 -6.08 9.81
C GLY A 235 -1.93 -6.73 8.44
N PHE A 236 -3.13 -6.98 7.94
CA PHE A 236 -3.39 -7.59 6.65
C PHE A 236 -3.89 -6.54 5.67
N GLN A 237 -3.55 -6.69 4.40
CA GLN A 237 -4.15 -5.98 3.29
C GLN A 237 -4.50 -7.01 2.21
N ALA A 238 -5.76 -7.10 1.82
CA ALA A 238 -6.24 -8.13 0.91
C ALA A 238 -7.29 -7.60 -0.06
N ASN A 239 -7.42 -8.28 -1.19
CA ASN A 239 -8.52 -8.08 -2.12
C ASN A 239 -9.62 -9.11 -1.81
N PHE A 240 -10.81 -8.62 -1.53
CA PHE A 240 -12.02 -9.37 -1.23
C PHE A 240 -12.95 -9.34 -2.42
N LEU A 241 -13.65 -10.44 -2.66
CA LEU A 241 -14.88 -10.42 -3.47
C LEU A 241 -16.06 -10.43 -2.49
N LEU A 242 -16.74 -9.29 -2.36
CA LEU A 242 -17.84 -9.11 -1.43
C LEU A 242 -19.17 -9.21 -2.17
N PHE A 243 -20.13 -9.91 -1.56
CA PHE A 243 -21.49 -10.02 -2.07
C PHE A 243 -22.50 -9.68 -0.98
N PHE A 244 -23.18 -8.54 -1.15
CA PHE A 244 -24.23 -8.08 -0.25
C PHE A 244 -25.56 -8.01 -1.04
N PRO A 245 -26.35 -9.09 -1.07
CA PRO A 245 -27.55 -9.18 -1.92
C PRO A 245 -28.62 -8.12 -1.61
N SER A 246 -28.61 -7.55 -0.39
CA SER A 246 -29.47 -6.43 -0.01
C SER A 246 -29.03 -5.08 -0.60
N VAL A 247 -27.77 -4.96 -1.03
CA VAL A 247 -27.16 -3.72 -1.55
C VAL A 247 -26.98 -3.79 -3.05
N SER A 248 -26.47 -4.90 -3.60
CA SER A 248 -26.33 -5.10 -5.05
C SER A 248 -26.52 -6.57 -5.41
N LYS A 249 -27.04 -6.83 -6.62
CA LYS A 249 -27.18 -8.17 -7.17
C LYS A 249 -25.84 -8.76 -7.65
N SER A 250 -24.81 -7.95 -7.77
CA SER A 250 -23.48 -8.34 -8.24
C SER A 250 -22.48 -8.34 -7.09
N SER A 251 -21.54 -9.29 -7.11
CA SER A 251 -20.36 -9.21 -6.26
C SER A 251 -19.43 -8.08 -6.73
N PHE A 252 -18.71 -7.44 -5.81
CA PHE A 252 -17.71 -6.43 -6.13
C PHE A 252 -16.38 -6.74 -5.46
N GLN A 253 -15.31 -6.32 -6.11
CA GLN A 253 -13.98 -6.40 -5.54
C GLN A 253 -13.77 -5.23 -4.60
N ALA A 254 -13.31 -5.51 -3.38
CA ALA A 254 -12.96 -4.50 -2.40
C ALA A 254 -11.55 -4.78 -1.87
N GLU A 255 -10.75 -3.75 -1.73
CA GLU A 255 -9.49 -3.81 -1.01
C GLU A 255 -9.78 -3.56 0.46
N ALA A 256 -9.33 -4.44 1.37
CA ALA A 256 -9.45 -4.18 2.79
C ALA A 256 -8.11 -4.31 3.49
N ALA A 257 -7.86 -3.42 4.44
CA ALA A 257 -6.76 -3.50 5.38
C ALA A 257 -7.33 -3.71 6.79
N PHE A 258 -6.84 -4.72 7.52
CA PHE A 258 -7.26 -5.02 8.89
C PHE A 258 -6.06 -5.25 9.79
N GLY A 259 -5.94 -4.52 10.88
CA GLY A 259 -4.73 -4.59 11.70
C GLY A 259 -4.72 -3.63 12.87
N LEU A 260 -3.56 -3.49 13.50
CA LEU A 260 -3.33 -2.56 14.59
C LEU A 260 -2.86 -1.22 14.03
N ASN A 261 -3.55 -0.16 14.42
CA ASN A 261 -3.07 1.20 14.26
C ASN A 261 -2.28 1.58 15.51
N LEU A 262 -0.99 1.90 15.34
CA LEU A 262 -0.10 2.18 16.46
C LEU A 262 -0.27 3.59 17.05
N GLU A 263 -0.98 4.49 16.36
CA GLU A 263 -1.22 5.85 16.84
C GLU A 263 -2.29 5.89 17.93
N ASN A 264 -3.35 5.11 17.75
CA ASN A 264 -4.48 5.04 18.68
C ASN A 264 -4.57 3.70 19.43
N TYR A 265 -3.60 2.80 19.20
CA TYR A 265 -3.54 1.45 19.78
C TYR A 265 -4.79 0.61 19.52
N GLY A 266 -5.60 1.02 18.54
CA GLY A 266 -6.84 0.38 18.17
C GLY A 266 -6.66 -0.63 17.05
N MET A 267 -7.53 -1.62 17.04
CA MET A 267 -7.68 -2.47 15.87
C MET A 267 -8.49 -1.69 14.83
N GLN A 268 -8.03 -1.65 13.59
CA GLN A 268 -8.59 -0.85 12.52
C GLN A 268 -8.92 -1.75 11.34
N LEU A 269 -10.14 -1.63 10.83
CA LEU A 269 -10.58 -2.16 9.54
C LEU A 269 -10.75 -0.97 8.59
N ARG A 270 -10.05 -0.99 7.46
CA ARG A 270 -10.24 -0.09 6.33
C ARG A 270 -10.73 -0.91 5.16
N LEU A 271 -11.79 -0.50 4.50
CA LEU A 271 -12.33 -1.14 3.31
C LEU A 271 -12.46 -0.07 2.23
N ALA A 272 -11.93 -0.31 1.04
CA ALA A 272 -12.04 0.57 -0.10
C ALA A 272 -12.55 -0.21 -1.31
N VAL A 273 -13.54 0.32 -2.01
CA VAL A 273 -14.04 -0.26 -3.26
C VAL A 273 -13.45 0.56 -4.42
N PRO A 274 -12.48 0.00 -5.18
CA PRO A 274 -11.78 0.75 -6.22
C PRO A 274 -12.65 1.01 -7.47
N SER A 275 -13.77 0.30 -7.63
CA SER A 275 -14.69 0.45 -8.77
C SER A 275 -16.05 1.00 -8.35
N THR A 276 -16.84 1.46 -9.33
CA THR A 276 -18.25 1.74 -9.11
C THR A 276 -19.04 0.46 -8.81
N LEU A 277 -20.00 0.60 -7.93
CA LEU A 277 -20.90 -0.42 -7.45
C LEU A 277 -22.26 -0.16 -8.09
N PRO A 278 -22.67 -0.93 -9.11
CA PRO A 278 -23.87 -0.62 -9.88
C PRO A 278 -25.14 -1.15 -9.23
N ASN A 279 -26.26 -0.53 -9.63
CA ASN A 279 -27.64 -0.93 -9.32
C ASN A 279 -27.91 -1.10 -7.81
N ILE A 280 -27.51 -0.11 -7.04
CA ILE A 280 -27.58 -0.14 -5.58
C ILE A 280 -29.04 -0.17 -5.12
N PHE A 281 -29.32 -0.98 -4.10
CA PHE A 281 -30.66 -1.30 -3.59
C PHE A 281 -31.62 -1.84 -4.66
N GLY A 282 -31.09 -2.42 -5.74
CA GLY A 282 -31.89 -2.95 -6.85
C GLY A 282 -32.46 -1.88 -7.78
N ILE A 283 -32.01 -0.62 -7.66
CA ILE A 283 -32.44 0.50 -8.50
C ILE A 283 -31.52 0.60 -9.70
N GLU A 284 -32.05 0.37 -10.90
CA GLU A 284 -31.27 0.41 -12.14
C GLU A 284 -30.64 1.78 -12.38
N GLY A 285 -29.34 1.80 -12.65
CA GLY A 285 -28.60 3.03 -12.96
C GLY A 285 -28.18 3.86 -11.75
N VAL A 286 -28.52 3.47 -10.51
CA VAL A 286 -27.97 4.10 -9.30
C VAL A 286 -26.68 3.40 -8.91
N GLU A 287 -25.59 4.13 -8.84
CA GLU A 287 -24.26 3.60 -8.56
C GLU A 287 -23.65 4.25 -7.31
N LEU A 288 -22.81 3.51 -6.60
CA LEU A 288 -21.92 4.07 -5.58
C LEU A 288 -20.48 4.04 -6.09
N ALA A 289 -19.76 5.15 -5.97
CA ALA A 289 -18.37 5.29 -6.38
C ALA A 289 -17.49 5.65 -5.19
N ASN A 290 -16.20 5.32 -5.29
CA ASN A 290 -15.15 5.74 -4.35
C ASN A 290 -15.50 5.43 -2.89
N ILE A 291 -16.08 4.24 -2.65
CA ILE A 291 -16.54 3.87 -1.31
C ILE A 291 -15.33 3.56 -0.45
N ALA A 292 -15.22 4.21 0.70
CA ALA A 292 -14.30 3.84 1.74
C ALA A 292 -15.03 3.72 3.09
N VAL A 293 -14.68 2.71 3.86
CA VAL A 293 -15.20 2.46 5.20
C VAL A 293 -14.02 2.29 6.13
N GLU A 294 -14.11 2.88 7.31
CA GLU A 294 -13.11 2.76 8.36
C GLU A 294 -13.82 2.39 9.66
N ALA A 295 -13.31 1.43 10.41
CA ALA A 295 -13.82 1.09 11.73
C ALA A 295 -12.65 0.88 12.68
N THR A 296 -12.71 1.51 13.85
CA THR A 296 -11.75 1.33 14.94
C THR A 296 -12.43 0.58 16.07
N PHE A 297 -11.79 -0.47 16.57
CA PHE A 297 -12.27 -1.33 17.62
C PHE A 297 -11.33 -1.23 18.83
N ASN A 298 -11.91 -1.16 20.01
CA ASN A 298 -11.16 -1.31 21.25
C ASN A 298 -11.08 -2.80 21.61
N PRO A 299 -9.87 -3.40 21.66
CA PRO A 299 -9.71 -4.82 21.97
C PRO A 299 -10.37 -5.26 23.30
N ALA A 300 -10.55 -4.35 24.25
CA ALA A 300 -11.15 -4.63 25.55
C ALA A 300 -12.69 -4.59 25.58
N GLN A 301 -13.34 -3.92 24.61
CA GLN A 301 -14.79 -3.63 24.65
C GLN A 301 -15.63 -4.55 23.75
N GLY A 302 -15.01 -5.53 23.08
CA GLY A 302 -15.71 -6.49 22.22
C GLY A 302 -15.87 -6.02 20.77
N PRO A 303 -16.79 -6.60 19.99
CA PRO A 303 -16.85 -6.44 18.53
C PRO A 303 -17.49 -5.13 18.05
N VAL A 304 -17.87 -4.23 18.97
CA VAL A 304 -18.50 -2.95 18.63
C VAL A 304 -17.40 -1.94 18.32
N PRO A 305 -17.42 -1.28 17.14
CA PRO A 305 -16.44 -0.26 16.82
C PRO A 305 -16.66 0.98 17.68
N THR A 306 -15.58 1.48 18.30
CA THR A 306 -15.59 2.75 19.05
C THR A 306 -15.63 3.96 18.12
N GLN A 307 -15.15 3.80 16.88
CA GLN A 307 -15.26 4.78 15.81
C GLN A 307 -15.64 4.10 14.50
N PHE A 308 -16.51 4.74 13.73
CA PHE A 308 -16.96 4.27 12.43
C PHE A 308 -16.95 5.43 11.43
N GLY A 309 -16.35 5.21 10.26
CA GLY A 309 -16.22 6.16 9.18
C GLY A 309 -16.74 5.57 7.87
N PHE A 310 -17.42 6.40 7.08
CA PHE A 310 -17.90 6.06 5.75
C PHE A 310 -17.69 7.24 4.81
N SER A 311 -17.12 7.02 3.64
CA SER A 311 -17.09 7.99 2.56
C SER A 311 -17.45 7.36 1.22
N GLY A 312 -18.02 8.15 0.31
CA GLY A 312 -18.33 7.71 -1.04
C GLY A 312 -19.05 8.79 -1.84
N ALA A 313 -19.49 8.41 -3.03
CA ALA A 313 -20.30 9.24 -3.91
C ALA A 313 -21.42 8.42 -4.54
N ILE A 314 -22.61 9.00 -4.65
CA ILE A 314 -23.72 8.46 -5.43
C ILE A 314 -23.61 8.99 -6.87
N ARG A 315 -23.76 8.10 -7.84
CA ARG A 315 -23.83 8.45 -9.26
C ARG A 315 -25.12 7.91 -9.87
N LEU A 316 -25.59 8.59 -10.90
CA LEU A 316 -26.64 8.09 -11.77
C LEU A 316 -26.00 7.80 -13.13
N ALA A 317 -26.08 6.57 -13.63
CA ALA A 317 -25.45 6.16 -14.89
C ALA A 317 -25.94 6.98 -16.09
N SER A 318 -27.16 7.53 -16.02
CA SER A 318 -27.74 8.42 -17.03
C SER A 318 -27.32 9.88 -16.90
N VAL A 319 -26.52 10.26 -15.89
CA VAL A 319 -26.15 11.64 -15.57
C VAL A 319 -24.64 11.74 -15.38
N ASN A 320 -23.95 12.24 -16.41
CA ASN A 320 -22.49 12.33 -16.38
C ASN A 320 -21.98 13.43 -15.42
N ASP A 321 -22.73 14.51 -15.25
CA ASP A 321 -22.29 15.68 -14.49
C ASP A 321 -22.75 15.72 -13.03
N LEU A 322 -23.44 14.66 -12.56
CA LEU A 322 -23.86 14.56 -11.16
C LEU A 322 -22.63 14.47 -10.26
N ARG A 323 -22.40 15.51 -9.45
CA ARG A 323 -21.33 15.53 -8.46
C ARG A 323 -21.94 15.30 -7.11
N SER A 324 -21.60 14.18 -6.48
CA SER A 324 -22.00 13.95 -5.11
C SER A 324 -20.82 13.48 -4.26
N SER A 325 -20.94 13.71 -2.97
CA SER A 325 -20.04 13.17 -1.96
C SER A 325 -20.80 13.00 -0.65
N ILE A 326 -20.39 11.99 0.11
CA ILE A 326 -20.79 11.81 1.49
C ILE A 326 -19.55 11.34 2.25
N ASN A 327 -19.37 11.89 3.44
CA ASN A 327 -18.29 11.58 4.35
C ASN A 327 -18.81 11.73 5.77
N VAL A 328 -18.81 10.64 6.52
CA VAL A 328 -19.37 10.54 7.85
C VAL A 328 -18.33 9.88 8.74
N ARG A 329 -18.14 10.44 9.93
CA ARG A 329 -17.43 9.77 11.02
C ARG A 329 -18.26 9.88 12.29
N PHE A 330 -18.40 8.77 12.99
CA PHE A 330 -19.01 8.66 14.29
C PHE A 330 -17.99 8.14 15.30
N SER A 331 -18.02 8.69 16.51
CA SER A 331 -17.14 8.31 17.62
C SER A 331 -17.97 8.22 18.90
N GLU A 332 -18.20 6.99 19.38
CA GLU A 332 -19.13 6.69 20.47
C GLU A 332 -18.75 7.40 21.78
N GLY A 333 -17.47 7.34 22.16
CA GLY A 333 -16.98 7.93 23.41
C GLY A 333 -16.73 9.44 23.35
N ASN A 334 -16.74 10.03 22.16
CA ASN A 334 -16.50 11.46 21.99
C ASN A 334 -17.23 12.00 20.75
N PRO A 335 -18.47 12.51 20.90
CA PRO A 335 -19.23 13.11 19.81
C PRO A 335 -18.53 14.31 19.15
N ALA A 336 -17.61 14.99 19.84
CA ALA A 336 -16.82 16.08 19.26
C ALA A 336 -15.82 15.60 18.18
N ASN A 337 -15.55 14.30 18.11
CA ASN A 337 -14.76 13.66 17.06
C ASN A 337 -15.64 13.06 15.94
N SER A 338 -16.94 13.39 15.93
CA SER A 338 -17.87 12.97 14.90
C SER A 338 -18.15 14.10 13.92
N TYR A 339 -18.30 13.77 12.64
CA TYR A 339 -18.69 14.74 11.62
C TYR A 339 -19.59 14.11 10.56
N LEU A 340 -20.35 14.96 9.89
CA LEU A 340 -21.14 14.64 8.71
C LEU A 340 -20.84 15.69 7.66
N LYS A 341 -20.47 15.29 6.46
CA LYS A 341 -20.31 16.18 5.30
C LYS A 341 -20.84 15.46 4.08
N GLY A 342 -21.77 16.08 3.37
CA GLY A 342 -22.23 15.57 2.10
C GLY A 342 -22.74 16.69 1.21
N SER A 343 -22.63 16.48 -0.10
CA SER A 343 -23.23 17.35 -1.09
C SER A 343 -23.70 16.55 -2.29
N ILE A 344 -24.72 17.06 -2.96
CA ILE A 344 -25.16 16.63 -4.27
C ILE A 344 -25.39 17.92 -5.07
N ASP A 345 -24.65 18.08 -6.17
CA ASP A 345 -24.74 19.21 -7.08
C ASP A 345 -25.32 18.75 -8.42
N HIS A 346 -26.10 19.62 -9.07
CA HIS A 346 -26.71 19.40 -10.39
C HIS A 346 -27.64 18.18 -10.46
N LEU A 347 -28.54 18.06 -9.48
CA LEU A 347 -29.51 16.97 -9.44
C LEU A 347 -30.83 17.40 -10.08
N ASN A 348 -31.04 17.04 -11.35
CA ASN A 348 -32.29 17.35 -12.03
C ASN A 348 -33.40 16.37 -11.60
N VAL A 349 -34.54 16.87 -11.14
CA VAL A 349 -35.67 16.04 -10.65
C VAL A 349 -36.25 15.07 -11.68
N PRO A 350 -36.30 15.37 -12.99
CA PRO A 350 -36.68 14.42 -14.02
C PRO A 350 -35.76 13.20 -14.09
N GLN A 351 -34.47 13.39 -13.86
CA GLN A 351 -33.50 12.30 -13.85
C GLN A 351 -33.67 11.41 -12.61
N LEU A 352 -33.96 12.00 -11.44
CA LEU A 352 -34.36 11.25 -10.24
C LEU A 352 -35.63 10.44 -10.47
N ILE A 353 -36.66 11.04 -11.08
CA ILE A 353 -37.92 10.36 -11.37
C ILE A 353 -37.70 9.23 -12.38
N HIS A 354 -36.83 9.43 -13.37
CA HIS A 354 -36.44 8.38 -14.30
C HIS A 354 -35.71 7.21 -13.61
N ALA A 355 -34.88 7.46 -12.60
CA ALA A 355 -34.15 6.42 -11.87
C ALA A 355 -35.03 5.70 -10.82
N PHE A 356 -35.75 6.46 -9.98
CA PHE A 356 -36.47 5.94 -8.80
C PHE A 356 -37.95 5.63 -9.06
N ALA A 357 -38.57 6.23 -10.08
CA ALA A 357 -40.00 6.12 -10.36
C ALA A 357 -40.30 5.65 -11.80
N ARG A 358 -39.34 4.99 -12.46
CA ARG A 358 -39.46 4.49 -13.84
C ARG A 358 -40.73 3.65 -14.09
N ASN A 359 -41.17 2.89 -13.09
CA ASN A 359 -42.29 1.96 -13.18
C ASN A 359 -43.55 2.43 -12.45
N ILE A 360 -43.58 3.68 -11.98
CA ILE A 360 -44.76 4.26 -11.32
C ILE A 360 -45.59 4.98 -12.39
N PRO A 361 -46.86 4.60 -12.60
CA PRO A 361 -47.76 5.32 -13.50
C PRO A 361 -47.90 6.77 -13.04
N ARG A 362 -47.65 7.72 -13.95
CA ARG A 362 -47.72 9.15 -13.69
C ARG A 362 -48.87 9.78 -14.48
N SER A 363 -49.46 10.84 -13.92
CA SER A 363 -50.45 11.63 -14.64
C SER A 363 -49.74 12.57 -15.63
N ALA A 364 -50.42 12.92 -16.72
CA ALA A 364 -49.87 13.80 -17.76
C ALA A 364 -49.40 15.18 -17.21
N VAL A 365 -49.98 15.64 -16.10
CA VAL A 365 -49.58 16.88 -15.42
C VAL A 365 -48.20 16.74 -14.77
N VAL A 366 -47.94 15.60 -14.12
CA VAL A 366 -46.63 15.32 -13.52
C VAL A 366 -45.58 15.15 -14.62
N ASP A 367 -45.89 14.42 -15.69
CA ASP A 367 -44.95 14.26 -16.80
C ASP A 367 -44.65 15.58 -17.50
N SER A 368 -45.62 16.50 -17.63
CA SER A 368 -45.40 17.84 -18.18
C SER A 368 -44.55 18.74 -17.28
N LEU A 369 -44.65 18.62 -15.94
CA LEU A 369 -43.80 19.36 -15.01
C LEU A 369 -42.36 18.82 -15.01
N VAL A 370 -42.23 17.52 -15.24
CA VAL A 370 -40.98 16.78 -15.27
C VAL A 370 -40.25 16.91 -16.61
N SER A 371 -40.96 17.01 -17.74
CA SER A 371 -40.34 17.07 -19.07
C SER A 371 -39.75 18.42 -19.45
N ASN A 372 -40.09 19.48 -18.71
CA ASN A 372 -39.80 20.87 -19.12
C ASN A 372 -38.57 21.48 -18.41
N ASP A 373 -37.67 20.66 -17.84
CA ASP A 373 -36.54 21.13 -17.01
C ASP A 373 -36.96 22.12 -15.92
N GLY A 374 -38.21 22.01 -15.47
CA GLY A 374 -38.86 23.03 -14.68
C GLY A 374 -38.38 23.08 -13.23
N LEU A 375 -37.68 22.05 -12.75
CA LEU A 375 -37.26 21.95 -11.35
C LEU A 375 -35.88 21.28 -11.24
N ASP A 376 -34.86 22.10 -10.99
CA ASP A 376 -33.46 21.69 -10.83
C ASP A 376 -33.01 21.91 -9.38
N LEU A 377 -32.53 20.85 -8.73
CA LEU A 377 -31.87 20.94 -7.43
C LEU A 377 -30.40 21.22 -7.69
N ARG A 378 -30.06 22.51 -7.78
CA ARG A 378 -28.71 22.98 -8.07
C ARG A 378 -27.71 22.43 -7.07
N ARG A 379 -28.08 22.44 -5.79
CA ARG A 379 -27.23 21.96 -4.70
C ARG A 379 -28.02 21.58 -3.46
N ILE A 380 -27.74 20.40 -2.93
CA ILE A 380 -28.12 20.01 -1.57
C ILE A 380 -26.84 19.69 -0.82
N ALA A 381 -26.56 20.36 0.29
CA ALA A 381 -25.39 20.12 1.10
C ALA A 381 -25.70 20.13 2.59
N ILE A 382 -25.06 19.22 3.33
CA ILE A 382 -25.10 19.17 4.78
C ILE A 382 -23.69 18.99 5.31
N GLU A 383 -23.25 19.86 6.20
CA GLU A 383 -21.95 19.80 6.84
C GLU A 383 -22.07 20.14 8.32
N ILE A 384 -21.68 19.20 9.17
CA ILE A 384 -21.52 19.35 10.61
C ILE A 384 -20.11 18.85 10.88
N VAL A 385 -19.15 19.77 10.90
CA VAL A 385 -17.72 19.48 11.00
C VAL A 385 -17.14 20.28 12.17
N PRO A 386 -16.73 19.59 13.26
CA PRO A 386 -15.96 20.20 14.35
C PRO A 386 -14.58 20.73 13.92
N HIS A 387 -13.87 21.38 14.83
CA HIS A 387 -12.53 21.92 14.55
C HIS A 387 -11.52 20.78 14.28
N ASP A 388 -10.52 21.03 13.42
CA ASP A 388 -9.39 20.12 13.13
C ASP A 388 -9.74 18.68 12.71
N MET A 389 -10.84 18.51 11.98
CA MET A 389 -11.24 17.17 11.50
C MET A 389 -10.54 16.79 10.18
N VAL A 390 -10.28 15.50 10.02
CA VAL A 390 -9.75 14.89 8.79
C VAL A 390 -10.72 13.83 8.27
N GLY A 391 -10.98 13.87 6.97
CA GLY A 391 -11.81 12.95 6.22
C GLY A 391 -11.34 11.49 6.35
N VAL A 392 -12.24 10.52 6.14
CA VAL A 392 -11.87 9.09 6.02
C VAL A 392 -10.86 8.87 4.88
N ASP A 393 -10.88 9.74 3.87
CA ASP A 393 -9.94 9.79 2.75
C ASP A 393 -8.63 10.55 3.06
N GLY A 394 -8.44 11.05 4.29
CA GLY A 394 -7.25 11.80 4.70
C GLY A 394 -7.30 13.30 4.37
N SER A 395 -8.41 13.82 3.81
CA SER A 395 -8.52 15.24 3.45
C SER A 395 -8.82 16.12 4.67
N PRO A 396 -8.17 17.29 4.86
CA PRO A 396 -8.53 18.20 5.94
C PRO A 396 -9.94 18.77 5.72
N LEU A 397 -10.75 18.80 6.78
CA LEU A 397 -12.12 19.27 6.71
C LEU A 397 -12.24 20.67 7.33
N LYS A 398 -12.89 21.57 6.59
CA LYS A 398 -13.21 22.91 7.08
C LYS A 398 -14.32 22.83 8.14
N GLN A 399 -14.04 23.37 9.33
CA GLN A 399 -15.02 23.52 10.41
C GLN A 399 -16.22 24.36 9.93
N ARG A 400 -17.43 23.83 10.10
CA ARG A 400 -18.70 24.54 9.84
C ARG A 400 -19.91 23.71 10.28
N ILE A 401 -20.99 24.42 10.60
CA ILE A 401 -22.35 23.87 10.66
C ILE A 401 -23.10 24.57 9.52
N TYR A 402 -23.48 23.80 8.51
CA TYR A 402 -24.02 24.31 7.25
C TYR A 402 -25.05 23.35 6.69
N PHE A 403 -26.18 23.90 6.27
CA PHE A 403 -27.19 23.20 5.50
C PHE A 403 -27.63 24.12 4.36
N GLU A 404 -27.63 23.61 3.13
CA GLU A 404 -28.06 24.32 1.93
C GLU A 404 -28.93 23.40 1.10
N ALA A 405 -30.04 23.94 0.62
CA ALA A 405 -30.84 23.34 -0.44
C ALA A 405 -31.23 24.48 -1.40
N ASP A 406 -30.56 24.52 -2.55
CA ASP A 406 -30.85 25.46 -3.63
C ASP A 406 -31.65 24.74 -4.72
N MET A 407 -32.82 25.29 -5.02
CA MET A 407 -33.76 24.79 -6.02
C MET A 407 -34.09 25.92 -6.98
N SER A 408 -33.90 25.68 -8.28
CA SER A 408 -34.38 26.60 -9.31
C SER A 408 -35.60 26.03 -10.02
N LEU A 409 -36.63 26.87 -10.13
CA LEU A 409 -37.82 26.59 -10.91
C LEU A 409 -37.77 27.37 -12.23
N GLY A 410 -37.72 26.67 -13.37
CA GLY A 410 -37.85 27.26 -14.68
C GLY A 410 -39.32 27.49 -15.04
N MET A 411 -39.83 28.71 -14.90
CA MET A 411 -41.17 29.04 -15.40
C MET A 411 -41.08 29.51 -16.85
N ILE A 412 -41.55 28.68 -17.79
CA ILE A 412 -41.84 29.15 -19.14
C ILE A 412 -43.11 30.01 -19.04
N GLY A 413 -42.98 31.31 -19.32
CA GLY A 413 -44.09 32.25 -19.28
C GLY A 413 -45.23 31.78 -20.18
N SER A 414 -46.42 31.62 -19.60
CA SER A 414 -47.66 31.67 -20.37
C SER A 414 -47.66 33.01 -21.11
N ALA A 415 -47.67 32.98 -22.44
CA ALA A 415 -47.91 34.18 -23.23
C ALA A 415 -49.15 34.91 -22.66
N PRO A 416 -49.10 36.24 -22.48
CA PRO A 416 -50.29 36.96 -22.03
C PRO A 416 -51.41 36.72 -23.05
N PRO A 417 -52.67 36.56 -22.62
CA PRO A 417 -53.77 36.40 -23.56
C PRO A 417 -53.81 37.65 -24.44
N THR A 418 -53.55 37.46 -25.73
CA THR A 418 -53.82 38.49 -26.74
C THR A 418 -55.32 38.72 -26.74
N CYS A 419 -55.74 39.84 -26.15
CA CYS A 419 -57.07 40.38 -26.31
C CYS A 419 -57.14 40.96 -27.74
N ASN A 420 -57.74 40.22 -28.67
CA ASN A 420 -58.09 40.78 -29.97
C ASN A 420 -59.34 41.62 -29.79
N ILE A 421 -59.21 42.94 -30.00
CA ILE A 421 -60.35 43.82 -30.34
C ILE A 421 -60.39 43.92 -31.86
#